data_AF-A0A967YXP0-F1
#
_entry.id   AF-A0A967YXP0-F1
#
_cell.length_a   1.000
_cell.length_b   1.000
_cell.length_c   1.000
_cell.angle_alpha   90.00
_cell.angle_beta   90.00
_cell.angle_gamma   90.00
#
_symmetry.space_group_name_H-M   'P 1'
#
loop_
_entity.id
_entity.type
_entity.pdbx_description
1 polymer ?
#
loop_
_entity_poly.entity_id
_entity_poly.type
_entity_poly.pdbx_seq_one_letter_code
_entity_poly.pdbx_strand_id
1 'polypeptide(L)' 'MDRFLEFENEVNMEDLKTALAENNPGILLLRLSKLTGTVKVRAEDTLSNREIKRAFSPYRVKRIYNNFPLKV' A
#
# COMPACT_ATOMS: atom_id res chain seq x y z
N MET A 1 1.57 12.20 0.26
CA MET A 1 2.37 11.78 -0.92
C MET A 1 1.87 10.46 -1.50
N ASP A 2 2.10 10.23 -2.80
CA ASP A 2 1.84 8.93 -3.43
C ASP A 2 2.97 7.94 -3.09
N ARG A 3 2.61 6.70 -2.76
CA ARG A 3 3.51 5.58 -2.51
C ARG A 3 3.02 4.35 -3.26
N PHE A 4 3.92 3.40 -3.52
CA PHE A 4 3.60 2.13 -4.18
C PHE A 4 4.04 0.98 -3.29
N LEU A 5 3.10 0.10 -2.97
CA LEU A 5 3.32 -1.00 -2.02
C LEU A 5 3.36 -2.31 -2.79
N GLU A 6 4.41 -3.10 -2.56
CA GLU A 6 4.52 -4.48 -3.01
C GLU A 6 4.25 -5.38 -1.80
N PHE A 7 3.31 -6.31 -1.95
CA PHE A 7 2.93 -7.25 -0.90
C PHE A 7 3.67 -8.59 -1.07
N GLU A 8 3.87 -9.31 0.03
CA GLU A 8 4.49 -10.66 -0.01
C GLU A 8 3.57 -11.69 -0.70
N ASN A 9 2.26 -11.52 -0.55
CA ASN A 9 1.24 -12.39 -1.11
C ASN A 9 0.38 -11.62 -2.12
N GLU A 10 -0.35 -12.36 -2.95
CA GLU A 10 -1.40 -11.76 -3.77
C GLU A 10 -2.47 -11.11 -2.87
N VAL A 11 -2.89 -9.90 -3.23
CA VAL A 11 -3.82 -9.09 -2.45
C VAL A 11 -5.00 -8.66 -3.30
N ASN A 12 -6.19 -8.74 -2.72
CA ASN A 12 -7.41 -8.19 -3.31
C ASN A 12 -7.60 -6.74 -2.84
N MET A 13 -8.00 -5.86 -3.76
CA MET A 13 -8.26 -4.46 -3.46
C MET A 13 -9.40 -4.27 -2.44
N GLU A 14 -10.44 -5.11 -2.46
CA GLU A 14 -11.55 -5.00 -1.50
C GLU A 14 -11.08 -5.34 -0.08
N ASP A 15 -10.28 -6.41 0.08
CA ASP A 15 -9.77 -6.76 1.40
C ASP A 15 -8.80 -5.69 1.96
N LEU A 16 -7.99 -5.08 1.09
CA LEU A 16 -7.11 -3.97 1.49
C LEU A 16 -7.90 -2.73 1.93
N LYS A 17 -9.05 -2.45 1.31
CA LYS A 17 -9.94 -1.36 1.74
C LYS A 17 -10.49 -1.65 3.13
N THR A 18 -10.96 -2.89 3.37
CA THR A 18 -11.47 -3.31 4.68
C THR A 18 -10.39 -3.19 5.75
N ALA A 19 -9.18 -3.71 5.49
CA ALA A 19 -8.06 -3.61 6.42
C ALA A 19 -7.69 -2.14 6.74
N LEU A 20 -7.70 -1.25 5.75
CA LEU A 20 -7.45 0.18 5.98
C LEU A 20 -8.56 0.87 6.77
N ALA A 21 -9.83 0.57 6.48
CA ALA A 21 -10.96 1.16 7.21
C ALA A 21 -10.92 0.83 8.70
N GLU A 22 -10.44 -0.37 9.05
CA GLU A 22 -10.30 -0.82 10.45
C GLU A 22 -9.05 -0.24 11.13
N ASN A 23 -7.97 0.01 10.39
CA ASN A 23 -6.65 0.28 10.99
C ASN A 23 -6.13 1.71 10.81
N ASN A 24 -6.56 2.49 9.80
CA ASN A 24 -6.03 3.86 9.61
C ASN A 24 -6.79 4.71 8.56
N PRO A 25 -7.37 5.87 8.95
CA PRO A 25 -8.01 6.81 8.01
C PRO A 25 -7.01 7.66 7.18
N GLY A 26 -5.73 7.73 7.57
CA GLY A 26 -4.72 8.60 6.92
C GLY A 26 -4.10 8.05 5.62
N ILE A 27 -4.61 6.93 5.10
CA ILE A 27 -4.12 6.30 3.87
C ILE A 27 -5.30 6.05 2.92
N LEU A 28 -5.23 6.65 1.75
CA LEU A 28 -6.18 6.44 0.66
C LEU A 28 -5.64 5.39 -0.31
N LEU A 29 -6.39 4.30 -0.48
CA LEU A 29 -6.11 3.27 -1.48
C LEU A 29 -6.52 3.75 -2.87
N LEU A 30 -5.61 3.78 -3.85
CA LEU A 30 -5.90 4.33 -5.19
C LEU A 30 -6.14 3.24 -6.25
N ARG A 31 -5.16 2.37 -6.50
CA ARG A 31 -5.26 1.34 -7.56
C ARG A 31 -4.22 0.24 -7.44
N LEU A 32 -4.56 -0.97 -7.89
CA LEU A 32 -3.59 -2.03 -8.18
C LEU A 32 -2.98 -1.82 -9.58
N SER A 33 -1.67 -1.93 -9.69
CA SER A 33 -0.94 -1.93 -10.95
C SER A 33 -0.75 -3.36 -11.44
N LYS A 34 -1.40 -3.73 -12.54
CA LYS A 34 -1.20 -5.05 -13.17
C LYS A 34 0.21 -5.25 -13.74
N LEU A 35 0.88 -4.16 -14.13
CA LEU A 35 2.24 -4.21 -14.69
C LEU A 35 3.27 -4.60 -13.63
N THR A 36 3.17 -4.00 -12.45
CA THR A 36 4.20 -4.09 -11.41
C THR A 36 3.79 -5.00 -10.25
N GLY A 37 2.49 -5.31 -10.11
CA GLY A 37 1.94 -6.01 -8.95
C GLY A 37 1.87 -5.14 -7.70
N THR A 38 2.05 -3.81 -7.82
CA THR A 38 2.05 -2.90 -6.68
C THR A 38 0.73 -2.16 -6.52
N VAL A 39 0.34 -1.89 -5.29
CA VAL A 39 -0.80 -1.04 -4.96
C VAL A 39 -0.33 0.39 -4.79
N LYS A 40 -0.89 1.31 -5.57
CA LYS A 40 -0.69 2.75 -5.40
C LYS A 40 -1.59 3.22 -4.25
N VAL A 41 -0.99 3.92 -3.31
CA VAL A 41 -1.67 4.53 -2.16
C VAL A 41 -1.27 5.99 -2.03
N ARG A 42 -2.12 6.79 -1.41
CA ARG A 42 -1.80 8.15 -0.97
C ARG A 42 -1.82 8.16 0.55
N ALA A 43 -0.66 8.37 1.15
CA ALA A 43 -0.51 8.48 2.60
C ALA A 43 -0.20 9.93 2.96
N GLU A 44 -0.57 10.35 4.17
CA GLU A 44 -0.09 11.61 4.75
C GLU A 44 1.45 11.61 4.87
N ASP A 45 2.06 12.79 4.73
CA ASP A 45 3.53 12.91 4.68
C ASP A 45 4.20 12.65 6.03
N THR A 46 3.43 12.72 7.11
CA THR A 46 3.84 12.43 8.48
C THR A 46 3.96 10.93 8.75
N LEU A 47 3.31 10.07 7.94
CA LEU A 47 3.32 8.63 8.15
C LEU A 47 4.66 8.01 7.75
N SER A 48 5.32 7.39 8.72
CA SER A 48 6.51 6.61 8.49
C SER A 48 6.19 5.33 7.71
N ASN A 49 7.20 4.78 7.03
CA ASN A 49 7.06 3.49 6.36
C ASN A 49 6.58 2.39 7.31
N ARG A 50 6.97 2.43 8.59
CA ARG A 50 6.53 1.44 9.60
C ARG A 50 5.03 1.53 9.85
N GLU A 51 4.48 2.74 9.95
CA GLU A 51 3.05 2.98 10.14
C GLU A 51 2.26 2.57 8.91
N ILE A 52 2.76 2.91 7.71
CA ILE A 52 2.17 2.46 6.45
C ILE A 52 2.09 0.93 6.42
N LYS A 53 3.18 0.21 6.74
CA LYS A 53 3.15 -1.27 6.79
C LYS A 53 2.13 -1.81 7.79
N ARG A 54 2.01 -1.18 8.96
CA ARG A 54 1.07 -1.60 10.01
C ARG A 54 -0.39 -1.41 9.59
N ALA A 55 -0.69 -0.35 8.86
CA ALA A 55 -2.05 -0.05 8.40
C ALA A 55 -2.63 -1.11 7.46
N PHE A 56 -1.77 -1.91 6.81
CA PHE A 56 -2.20 -3.02 5.96
C PHE A 56 -2.21 -4.38 6.66
N SER A 57 -1.99 -4.45 7.97
CA SER A 57 -2.12 -5.72 8.71
C SER A 57 -3.52 -6.33 8.50
N PRO A 58 -3.65 -7.64 8.24
CA PRO A 58 -2.63 -8.71 8.35
C PRO A 58 -1.71 -8.88 7.12
N TYR A 59 -1.90 -8.11 6.05
CA TYR A 59 -1.10 -8.21 4.84
C TYR A 59 0.33 -7.69 5.04
N ARG A 60 1.30 -8.51 4.64
CA ARG A 60 2.72 -8.16 4.76
C ARG A 60 3.17 -7.35 3.54
N VAL A 61 3.53 -6.09 3.80
CA VAL A 61 4.16 -5.22 2.81
C VAL A 61 5.65 -5.52 2.72
N LYS A 62 6.06 -6.13 1.61
CA LYS A 62 7.44 -6.48 1.27
C LYS A 62 8.28 -5.23 1.04
N ARG A 63 7.82 -4.32 0.17
CA ARG A 63 8.54 -3.10 -0.22
C ARG A 63 7.59 -1.90 -0.36
N ILE A 64 8.14 -0.71 -0.09
CA ILE A 64 7.48 0.57 -0.27
C ILE A 64 8.36 1.39 -1.22
N TYR A 65 7.79 1.84 -2.32
CA TYR A 65 8.45 2.69 -3.30
C TYR A 65 7.88 4.10 -3.24
N ASN A 66 8.76 5.10 -3.28
CA ASN A 66 8.37 6.52 -3.30
C ASN A 66 7.98 6.99 -4.72
N ASN A 67 8.40 6.25 -5.74
CA ASN A 67 8.11 6.49 -7.15
C ASN A 67 7.56 5.20 -7.78
N PHE A 68 6.90 5.30 -8.93
CA PHE A 68 6.37 4.13 -9.63
C PHE A 68 7.53 3.18 -9.97
N PRO A 69 7.51 1.92 -9.52
CA PRO A 69 8.60 0.99 -9.79
C PRO A 69 8.54 0.57 -11.24
N LEU A 70 9.45 1.07 -12.07
CA LEU A 70 9.67 0.51 -13.40
C LEU A 70 10.30 -0.87 -13.20
N LYS A 71 9.56 -1.94 -13.51
CA LYS A 71 10.17 -3.26 -13.70
C LYS A 71 11.00 -3.17 -14.98
N VAL A 72 12.31 -3.02 -14.83
CA VAL A 72 13.28 -3.18 -15.92
C VAL A 72 13.56 -4.66 -16.07
#